data_AF-A0AAE0L646-F1
#
_entry.id   AF-A0AAE0L646-F1
#
_cell.length_a   1.000
_cell.length_b   1.000
_cell.length_c   1.000
_cell.angle_alpha   90.00
_cell.angle_beta   90.00
_cell.angle_gamma   90.00
#
_symmetry.space_group_name_H-M   'P 1'
#
loop_
_entity.id
_entity.type
_entity.pdbx_description
1 polymer ?
#
loop_
_entity_poly.entity_id
_entity_poly.type
_entity_poly.pdbx_seq_one_letter_code
_entity_poly.pdbx_strand_id
1 'polypeptide(L)'
;MNNNLTNERSIRDVFSTTSYITHGEKDKPLTYEVPTVPSQWYLPGTKQPHRANFAGKQFITNPPKQGRVPEVYLQKEYPWISDTDKYVDRMGYKALQPEKKKGFNVGDFKRRDEFTQNFRQEQYREFLKSEHQSCQKDDTRRKSTGLFPPIPGAAPRPVKPLFDLMDRAEEGFPMKCSRDTKNPTTVSLDRDYGNWKTSSQQVGYGVNRAEHTKPTHAKIPYVKSTFYRSQGVGLPGGR
;
A
#
# COMPACT_ATOMS: atom_id res chain seq x y z
N MET A 1 -14.40 108.82 58.17
CA MET A 1 -12.94 108.64 57.99
C MET A 1 -12.50 108.88 56.54
N ASN A 2 -13.40 108.76 55.56
CA ASN A 2 -13.09 108.92 54.13
C ASN A 2 -13.75 110.18 53.53
N ASN A 3 -13.74 111.33 54.24
CA ASN A 3 -14.38 112.55 53.75
C ASN A 3 -13.47 113.27 52.74
N ASN A 4 -14.05 113.76 51.63
CA ASN A 4 -13.37 114.44 50.50
C ASN A 4 -12.31 113.62 49.74
N LEU A 5 -12.39 112.29 49.77
CA LEU A 5 -11.55 111.41 48.94
C LEU A 5 -12.36 110.83 47.78
N THR A 6 -11.75 110.60 46.62
CA THR A 6 -12.39 110.01 45.41
C THR A 6 -11.83 108.63 45.03
N ASN A 7 -11.14 107.97 45.97
CA ASN A 7 -10.52 106.66 45.76
C ASN A 7 -11.55 105.52 45.94
N GLU A 8 -11.25 104.30 45.47
CA GLU A 8 -12.17 103.16 45.56
C GLU A 8 -12.67 102.88 47.01
N ARG A 9 -11.84 103.21 48.00
CA ARG A 9 -12.15 103.13 49.43
C ARG A 9 -13.29 104.06 49.86
N SER A 10 -13.31 105.29 49.35
CA SER A 10 -14.33 106.28 49.71
C SER A 10 -15.63 106.03 48.95
N ILE A 11 -15.55 105.53 47.72
CA ILE A 11 -16.72 105.12 46.93
C ILE A 11 -17.51 104.02 47.67
N ARG A 12 -16.81 103.07 48.32
CA ARG A 12 -17.44 101.95 49.02
C ARG A 12 -17.55 102.11 50.54
N ASP A 13 -17.10 103.25 51.07
CA ASP A 13 -16.97 103.56 52.49
C ASP A 13 -16.39 102.42 53.36
N VAL A 14 -15.21 101.93 52.98
CA VAL A 14 -14.54 100.80 53.67
C VAL A 14 -13.31 101.29 54.45
N PHE A 15 -12.93 100.53 55.49
CA PHE A 15 -11.74 100.83 56.29
C PHE A 15 -10.41 100.60 55.56
N SER A 16 -10.38 99.76 54.52
CA SER A 16 -9.21 99.62 53.63
C SER A 16 -9.66 99.01 52.30
N THR A 17 -8.85 99.18 51.26
CA THR A 17 -9.10 98.57 49.96
C THR A 17 -8.67 97.11 49.97
N THR A 18 -9.45 96.23 49.35
CA THR A 18 -9.16 94.80 49.26
C THR A 18 -9.08 94.40 47.79
N SER A 19 -8.10 93.57 47.44
CA SER A 19 -7.88 93.12 46.06
C SER A 19 -8.91 92.06 45.65
N TYR A 20 -9.33 92.06 44.38
CA TYR A 20 -10.18 91.01 43.82
C TYR A 20 -9.35 89.82 43.31
N ILE A 21 -9.63 88.62 43.81
CA ILE A 21 -8.94 87.38 43.43
C ILE A 21 -9.19 87.02 41.95
N THR A 22 -10.26 87.56 41.35
CA THR A 22 -10.71 87.23 39.99
C THR A 22 -9.97 87.93 38.86
N HIS A 23 -9.30 89.06 39.14
CA HIS A 23 -8.70 89.91 38.10
C HIS A 23 -7.17 89.89 38.08
N GLY A 24 -6.52 89.46 39.16
CA GLY A 24 -5.06 89.51 39.29
C GLY A 24 -4.52 90.94 39.48
N GLU A 25 -3.19 91.08 39.47
CA GLU A 25 -2.52 92.39 39.53
C GLU A 25 -2.50 93.07 38.15
N LYS A 26 -2.44 94.40 38.13
CA LYS A 26 -2.51 95.19 36.87
C LYS A 26 -1.43 94.80 35.85
N ASP A 27 -0.25 94.43 36.33
CA ASP A 27 0.88 94.04 35.48
C ASP A 27 0.79 92.57 35.02
N LYS A 28 -0.05 91.75 35.66
CA LYS A 28 -0.26 90.32 35.37
C LYS A 28 -1.72 89.91 35.61
N PRO A 29 -2.64 90.23 34.68
CA PRO A 29 -4.05 89.88 34.83
C PRO A 29 -4.26 88.36 34.76
N LEU A 30 -5.26 87.85 35.47
CA LEU A 30 -5.61 86.43 35.44
C LEU A 30 -6.22 86.05 34.07
N THR A 31 -5.64 85.09 33.37
CA THR A 31 -6.16 84.59 32.07
C THR A 31 -7.35 83.64 32.28
N TYR A 32 -8.41 83.78 31.45
CA TYR A 32 -9.66 83.02 31.56
C TYR A 32 -9.55 81.52 31.19
N GLU A 33 -8.40 81.06 30.69
CA GLU A 33 -8.22 79.65 30.37
C GLU A 33 -8.30 78.81 31.67
N VAL A 34 -9.35 77.99 31.74
CA VAL A 34 -9.83 77.31 32.94
C VAL A 34 -8.72 76.49 33.62
N PRO A 35 -8.38 76.80 34.88
CA PRO A 35 -7.51 75.94 35.68
C PRO A 35 -8.36 74.87 36.35
N THR A 36 -8.53 73.71 35.71
CA THR A 36 -9.28 72.58 36.30
C THR A 36 -8.44 71.77 37.31
N VAL A 37 -7.70 72.38 38.23
CA VAL A 37 -7.37 71.89 39.61
C VAL A 37 -6.17 72.66 40.19
N PRO A 38 -6.14 72.93 41.51
CA PRO A 38 -5.01 73.57 42.16
C PRO A 38 -3.90 72.53 42.35
N SER A 39 -2.84 72.58 41.52
CA SER A 39 -1.58 71.93 41.84
C SER A 39 -0.46 72.97 41.81
N GLN A 40 0.30 73.04 42.89
CA GLN A 40 1.26 74.10 43.25
C GLN A 40 2.50 74.16 42.33
N TRP A 41 2.46 73.56 41.13
CA TRP A 41 3.65 73.25 40.33
C TRP A 41 3.57 73.59 38.83
N TYR A 42 2.57 74.34 38.36
CA TYR A 42 2.45 74.66 36.92
C TYR A 42 2.26 76.15 36.64
N LEU A 43 2.95 76.63 35.59
CA LEU A 43 2.93 78.01 35.11
C LEU A 43 1.52 78.39 34.59
N PRO A 44 1.05 79.63 34.85
CA PRO A 44 -0.22 80.12 34.32
C PRO A 44 -0.17 80.19 32.78
N GLY A 45 -1.18 79.62 32.10
CA GLY A 45 -1.35 79.66 30.64
C GLY A 45 -1.13 78.33 29.90
N THR A 46 -0.85 77.21 30.58
CA THR A 46 -0.71 75.91 29.93
C THR A 46 -1.96 75.04 30.12
N LYS A 47 -2.56 74.56 29.02
CA LYS A 47 -3.63 73.55 29.04
C LYS A 47 -3.20 72.34 29.85
N GLN A 48 -4.10 71.76 30.67
CA GLN A 48 -3.75 70.61 31.49
C GLN A 48 -3.22 69.45 30.62
N PRO A 49 -2.07 68.86 30.96
CA PRO A 49 -1.59 67.71 30.22
C PRO A 49 -2.54 66.53 30.46
N HIS A 50 -3.19 66.05 29.40
CA HIS A 50 -3.92 64.78 29.45
C HIS A 50 -2.96 63.64 29.78
N ARG A 51 -3.48 62.56 30.41
CA ARG A 51 -2.63 61.38 30.70
C ARG A 51 -2.03 60.86 29.39
N ALA A 52 -0.76 60.49 29.42
CA ALA A 52 -0.02 60.04 28.22
C ALA A 52 -0.72 58.91 27.45
N ASN A 53 -1.51 58.06 28.12
CA ASN A 53 -2.25 56.95 27.49
C ASN A 53 -3.36 57.42 26.53
N PHE A 54 -3.82 58.67 26.63
CA PHE A 54 -4.80 59.24 25.70
C PHE A 54 -4.17 59.71 24.38
N ALA A 55 -2.86 59.93 24.37
CA ALA A 55 -2.12 60.42 23.20
C ALA A 55 -0.92 59.51 22.95
N GLY A 56 -1.09 58.51 22.07
CA GLY A 56 -0.02 57.58 21.72
C GLY A 56 -0.48 56.47 20.78
N LYS A 57 0.49 55.75 20.21
CA LYS A 57 0.22 54.59 19.37
C LYS A 57 -0.11 53.39 20.27
N GLN A 58 -1.29 52.80 20.06
CA GLN A 58 -1.73 51.60 20.78
C GLN A 58 -0.96 50.35 20.32
N PHE A 59 -1.03 49.28 21.10
CA PHE A 59 -0.45 47.99 20.72
C PHE A 59 -1.06 47.47 19.41
N ILE A 60 -0.21 46.89 18.56
CA ILE A 60 -0.64 46.26 17.30
C ILE A 60 -1.03 44.82 17.59
N THR A 61 -2.27 44.46 17.25
CA THR A 61 -2.75 43.07 17.29
C THR A 61 -2.94 42.56 15.87
N ASN A 62 -2.41 41.38 15.56
CA ASN A 62 -2.58 40.75 14.25
C ASN A 62 -3.76 39.76 14.28
N PRO A 63 -4.81 39.96 13.46
CA PRO A 63 -5.91 39.01 13.37
C PRO A 63 -5.44 37.70 12.71
N PRO A 64 -6.13 36.57 12.98
CA PRO A 64 -5.82 35.30 12.32
C PRO A 64 -6.04 35.45 10.80
N LYS A 65 -4.99 35.19 10.04
CA LYS A 65 -5.07 35.18 8.56
C LYS A 65 -5.89 33.96 8.12
N GLN A 66 -6.75 34.14 7.13
CA GLN A 66 -7.54 33.05 6.53
C GLN A 66 -6.82 32.49 5.28
N GLY A 67 -6.81 31.17 5.12
CA GLY A 67 -6.26 30.50 3.93
C GLY A 67 -5.30 29.35 4.24
N ARG A 68 -4.74 28.73 3.20
CA ARG A 68 -3.70 27.67 3.28
C ARG A 68 -2.41 28.18 2.65
N VAL A 69 -1.81 29.18 3.28
CA VAL A 69 -0.60 29.89 2.81
C VAL A 69 0.44 29.84 3.94
N PRO A 70 1.76 29.77 3.65
CA PRO A 70 2.82 29.75 4.66
C PRO A 70 2.66 30.77 5.80
N GLU A 71 2.14 31.96 5.49
CA GLU A 71 1.93 33.04 6.47
C GLU A 71 0.83 32.78 7.51
N VAL A 72 -0.06 31.84 7.25
CA VAL A 72 -1.14 31.43 8.17
C VAL A 72 -0.62 30.48 9.23
N TYR A 73 0.41 29.70 8.89
CA TYR A 73 1.04 28.77 9.82
C TYR A 73 1.93 29.53 10.81
N LEU A 74 2.08 28.94 12.00
CA LEU A 74 2.91 29.52 13.06
C LEU A 74 4.38 29.61 12.65
N GLN A 75 4.87 28.57 11.97
CA GLN A 75 6.15 28.58 11.28
C GLN A 75 5.93 29.14 9.87
N LYS A 76 6.57 30.28 9.59
CA LYS A 76 6.52 30.91 8.26
C LYS A 76 7.34 30.14 7.23
N GLU A 77 8.39 29.47 7.69
CA GLU A 77 9.20 28.58 6.86
C GLU A 77 8.46 27.27 6.69
N TYR A 78 8.37 26.81 5.44
CA TYR A 78 7.75 25.54 5.08
C TYR A 78 8.80 24.65 4.42
N PRO A 79 9.69 24.01 5.20
CA PRO A 79 10.73 23.16 4.63
C PRO A 79 10.11 21.84 4.17
N TRP A 80 10.29 21.50 2.89
CA TRP A 80 9.95 20.17 2.39
C TRP A 80 11.16 19.26 2.54
N ILE A 81 10.93 18.03 2.98
CA ILE A 81 12.00 17.06 3.20
C ILE A 81 12.78 16.74 1.92
N SER A 82 12.17 16.95 0.75
CA SER A 82 12.75 16.68 -0.56
C SER A 82 13.54 17.85 -1.17
N ASP A 83 13.54 19.04 -0.56
CA ASP A 83 14.14 20.23 -1.20
C ASP A 83 15.66 20.11 -1.39
N THR A 84 16.34 19.38 -0.52
CA THR A 84 17.79 19.18 -0.62
C THR A 84 18.18 17.96 -1.46
N ASP A 85 17.25 17.03 -1.65
CA ASP A 85 17.53 15.74 -2.26
C ASP A 85 17.36 15.79 -3.78
N LYS A 86 18.37 15.28 -4.49
CA LYS A 86 18.30 15.17 -5.93
C LYS A 86 17.32 14.06 -6.29
N TYR A 87 16.40 14.37 -7.20
CA TYR A 87 15.50 13.40 -7.77
C TYR A 87 16.29 12.36 -8.59
N VAL A 88 16.18 11.08 -8.24
CA VAL A 88 16.87 9.97 -8.91
C VAL A 88 15.86 8.90 -9.33
N ASP A 89 15.59 8.81 -10.63
CA ASP A 89 14.65 7.84 -11.20
C ASP A 89 15.15 6.40 -11.16
N ARG A 90 16.47 6.20 -11.23
CA ARG A 90 17.07 4.87 -11.38
C ARG A 90 18.40 4.75 -10.67
N MET A 91 18.61 3.60 -10.04
CA MET A 91 19.91 3.19 -9.52
C MET A 91 20.93 2.92 -10.63
N GLY A 92 21.99 3.74 -10.66
CA GLY A 92 23.10 3.61 -11.60
C GLY A 92 24.09 2.52 -11.22
N TYR A 93 23.75 1.24 -11.45
CA TYR A 93 24.61 0.09 -11.09
C TYR A 93 26.03 0.15 -11.67
N LYS A 94 26.22 0.82 -12.80
CA LYS A 94 27.54 1.02 -13.41
C LYS A 94 28.49 1.81 -12.52
N ALA A 95 27.98 2.80 -11.77
CA ALA A 95 28.79 3.60 -10.86
C ALA A 95 29.01 2.87 -9.52
N LEU A 96 28.01 2.11 -9.05
CA LEU A 96 28.06 1.41 -7.77
C LEU A 96 28.89 0.12 -7.81
N GLN A 97 28.89 -0.57 -8.95
CA GLN A 97 29.56 -1.85 -9.14
C GLN A 97 30.53 -1.76 -10.33
N PRO A 98 31.75 -1.22 -10.13
CA PRO A 98 32.72 -1.10 -11.22
C PRO A 98 33.22 -2.47 -11.72
N GLU A 99 33.31 -3.46 -10.84
CA GLU A 99 33.74 -4.81 -11.18
C GLU A 99 32.58 -5.69 -11.67
N LYS A 100 32.60 -6.00 -12.98
CA LYS A 100 31.67 -6.95 -13.60
C LYS A 100 32.28 -8.34 -13.63
N LYS A 101 31.75 -9.29 -12.86
CA LYS A 101 32.17 -10.70 -12.90
C LYS A 101 31.35 -11.48 -13.93
N LYS A 102 32.01 -12.34 -14.72
CA LYS A 102 31.32 -13.25 -15.65
C LYS A 102 30.65 -14.37 -14.83
N GLY A 103 29.32 -14.39 -14.82
CA GLY A 103 28.54 -15.49 -14.25
C GLY A 103 28.33 -16.62 -15.25
N PHE A 104 27.57 -17.64 -14.84
CA PHE A 104 27.25 -18.82 -15.67
C PHE A 104 26.56 -18.42 -16.99
N ASN A 105 25.30 -17.99 -16.94
CA ASN A 105 24.52 -17.60 -18.13
C ASN A 105 24.24 -16.08 -18.19
N VAL A 106 24.58 -15.34 -17.14
CA VAL A 106 24.38 -13.89 -17.05
C VAL A 106 25.67 -13.26 -16.53
N GLY A 107 26.25 -12.37 -17.31
CA GLY A 107 27.46 -11.63 -16.97
C GLY A 107 27.19 -10.17 -16.61
N ASP A 108 26.00 -9.82 -16.14
CA ASP A 108 25.57 -8.46 -15.80
C ASP A 108 25.77 -8.09 -14.33
N PHE A 109 25.57 -6.80 -14.00
CA PHE A 109 25.61 -6.31 -12.62
C PHE A 109 24.60 -7.06 -11.74
N LYS A 110 24.88 -7.15 -10.44
CA LYS A 110 23.95 -7.76 -9.48
C LYS A 110 22.83 -6.76 -9.18
N ARG A 111 21.61 -7.06 -9.62
CA ARG A 111 20.43 -6.17 -9.53
C ARG A 111 19.30 -6.73 -8.65
N ARG A 112 19.63 -7.41 -7.56
CA ARG A 112 18.61 -8.00 -6.66
C ARG A 112 17.78 -6.94 -5.93
N ASP A 113 18.37 -5.76 -5.76
CA ASP A 113 17.80 -4.57 -5.13
C ASP A 113 17.06 -3.66 -6.12
N GLU A 114 17.04 -3.94 -7.44
CA GLU A 114 16.45 -3.04 -8.45
C GLU A 114 14.97 -2.78 -8.19
N PHE A 115 14.27 -3.77 -7.66
CA PHE A 115 12.85 -3.69 -7.31
C PHE A 115 12.61 -3.25 -5.87
N THR A 116 13.61 -2.72 -5.17
CA THR A 116 13.35 -2.01 -3.89
C THR A 116 12.87 -0.58 -4.14
N GLN A 117 13.24 0.02 -5.28
CA GLN A 117 12.82 1.35 -5.69
C GLN A 117 11.38 1.33 -6.23
N ASN A 118 10.52 2.19 -5.69
CA ASN A 118 9.10 2.26 -6.08
C ASN A 118 8.90 2.53 -7.59
N PHE A 119 9.68 3.45 -8.17
CA PHE A 119 9.60 3.78 -9.60
C PHE A 119 9.82 2.55 -10.51
N ARG A 120 10.82 1.71 -10.23
CA ARG A 120 11.07 0.48 -11.01
C ARG A 120 9.99 -0.56 -10.83
N GLN A 121 9.41 -0.66 -9.63
CA GLN A 121 8.26 -1.53 -9.40
C GLN A 121 7.05 -1.09 -10.24
N GLU A 122 6.71 0.20 -10.24
CA GLU A 122 5.56 0.72 -10.99
C GLU A 122 5.75 0.58 -12.50
N GLN A 123 6.95 0.86 -13.02
CA GLN A 123 7.29 0.60 -14.43
C GLN A 123 7.11 -0.89 -14.79
N TYR A 124 7.51 -1.80 -13.91
CA TYR A 124 7.34 -3.24 -14.13
C TYR A 124 5.87 -3.67 -14.06
N ARG A 125 5.09 -3.09 -13.14
CA ARG A 125 3.64 -3.32 -13.07
C ARG A 125 2.93 -2.83 -14.33
N GLU A 126 3.31 -1.68 -14.85
CA GLU A 126 2.77 -1.15 -16.10
C GLU A 126 3.09 -2.06 -17.29
N PHE A 127 4.33 -2.52 -17.38
CA PHE A 127 4.76 -3.49 -18.38
C PHE A 127 3.93 -4.77 -18.32
N LEU A 128 3.81 -5.40 -17.14
CA LEU A 128 3.01 -6.63 -16.96
C LEU A 128 1.52 -6.42 -17.31
N LYS A 129 0.96 -5.25 -16.99
CA LYS A 129 -0.42 -4.90 -17.39
C LYS A 129 -0.55 -4.88 -18.91
N SER A 130 0.39 -4.26 -19.61
CA SER A 130 0.38 -4.17 -21.07
C SER A 130 0.54 -5.54 -21.75
N GLU A 131 1.41 -6.41 -21.23
CA GLU A 131 1.59 -7.78 -21.72
C GLU A 131 0.33 -8.61 -21.50
N HIS A 132 -0.27 -8.52 -20.31
CA HIS A 132 -1.50 -9.24 -20.00
C HIS A 132 -2.65 -8.84 -20.93
N GLN A 133 -2.83 -7.55 -21.17
CA GLN A 133 -3.83 -7.05 -22.12
C GLN A 133 -3.56 -7.56 -23.54
N SER A 134 -2.29 -7.65 -23.94
CA SER A 134 -1.91 -8.17 -25.27
C SER A 134 -2.22 -9.67 -25.39
N CYS A 135 -1.87 -10.47 -24.38
CA CYS A 135 -2.21 -11.89 -24.34
C CYS A 135 -3.74 -12.13 -24.37
N GLN A 136 -4.53 -11.34 -23.63
CA GLN A 136 -5.99 -11.46 -23.66
C GLN A 136 -6.58 -11.14 -25.05
N LYS A 137 -6.03 -10.13 -25.75
CA LYS A 137 -6.42 -9.81 -27.13
C LYS A 137 -6.08 -10.95 -28.08
N ASP A 138 -4.91 -11.56 -27.92
CA ASP A 138 -4.51 -12.71 -28.74
C ASP A 138 -5.39 -13.94 -28.46
N ASP A 139 -5.73 -14.21 -27.19
CA ASP A 139 -6.61 -15.32 -26.82
C ASP A 139 -8.03 -15.15 -27.34
N THR A 140 -8.59 -13.93 -27.28
CA THR A 140 -9.91 -13.64 -27.86
C THR A 140 -9.90 -13.80 -29.38
N ARG A 141 -8.83 -13.36 -30.05
CA ARG A 141 -8.61 -13.59 -31.49
C ARG A 141 -8.47 -15.07 -31.83
N ARG A 142 -7.75 -15.86 -31.01
CA ARG A 142 -7.60 -17.31 -31.22
C ARG A 142 -8.92 -18.05 -31.06
N LYS A 143 -9.70 -17.70 -30.03
CA LYS A 143 -11.04 -18.27 -29.79
C LYS A 143 -12.00 -17.95 -30.94
N SER A 144 -11.98 -16.74 -31.48
CA SER A 144 -12.82 -16.38 -32.63
C SER A 144 -12.40 -17.09 -33.92
N THR A 145 -11.11 -17.38 -34.11
CA THR A 145 -10.61 -18.17 -35.25
C THR A 145 -10.84 -19.68 -35.11
N GLY A 146 -11.28 -20.18 -33.95
CA GLY A 146 -11.63 -21.59 -33.76
C GLY A 146 -10.45 -22.59 -33.80
N LEU A 147 -9.20 -22.12 -33.73
CA LEU A 147 -8.01 -22.98 -33.90
C LEU A 147 -7.71 -23.95 -32.74
N PHE A 148 -8.37 -23.80 -31.58
CA PHE A 148 -8.09 -24.64 -30.41
C PHE A 148 -9.39 -25.12 -29.75
N PRO A 149 -9.69 -26.43 -29.76
CA PRO A 149 -10.81 -26.98 -29.01
C PRO A 149 -10.52 -26.91 -27.50
N PRO A 150 -11.54 -26.66 -26.66
CA PRO A 150 -11.38 -26.67 -25.22
C PRO A 150 -10.94 -28.06 -24.74
N ILE A 151 -9.93 -28.10 -23.87
CA ILE A 151 -9.45 -29.34 -23.24
C ILE A 151 -10.59 -29.87 -22.35
N PRO A 152 -11.05 -31.11 -22.53
CA PRO A 152 -12.11 -31.67 -21.71
C PRO A 152 -11.62 -31.79 -20.25
N GLY A 153 -12.24 -31.03 -19.35
CA GLY A 153 -12.01 -31.16 -17.92
C GLY A 153 -12.49 -32.53 -17.43
N ALA A 154 -11.64 -33.22 -16.66
CA ALA A 154 -12.03 -34.49 -16.05
C ALA A 154 -13.19 -34.26 -15.08
N ALA A 155 -14.25 -35.07 -15.20
CA ALA A 155 -15.42 -34.98 -14.33
C ALA A 155 -15.04 -35.18 -12.85
N PRO A 156 -15.62 -34.40 -11.91
CA PRO A 156 -15.38 -34.58 -10.49
C PRO A 156 -15.85 -35.97 -10.05
N ARG A 157 -15.03 -36.67 -9.26
CA ARG A 157 -15.39 -37.98 -8.70
C ARG A 157 -16.44 -37.79 -7.60
N PRO A 158 -17.43 -38.71 -7.47
CA PRO A 158 -18.42 -38.62 -6.40
C PRO A 158 -17.74 -38.76 -5.03
N VAL A 159 -17.98 -37.80 -4.14
CA VAL A 159 -17.47 -37.79 -2.76
C VAL A 159 -18.54 -38.39 -1.85
N LYS A 160 -18.19 -39.43 -1.08
CA LYS A 160 -19.08 -40.01 -0.06
C LYS A 160 -19.11 -39.11 1.19
N PRO A 161 -20.25 -38.98 1.87
CA PRO A 161 -20.33 -38.20 3.12
C PRO A 161 -19.47 -38.86 4.21
N LEU A 162 -19.02 -38.05 5.19
CA LEU A 162 -18.07 -38.48 6.22
C LEU A 162 -18.64 -39.57 7.14
N PHE A 163 -19.94 -39.50 7.45
CA PHE A 163 -20.63 -40.46 8.32
C PHE A 163 -20.54 -41.89 7.79
N ASP A 164 -20.78 -42.10 6.49
CA ASP A 164 -20.68 -43.40 5.81
C ASP A 164 -19.25 -43.96 5.76
N LEU A 165 -18.22 -43.14 5.98
CA LEU A 165 -16.84 -43.59 6.06
C LEU A 165 -16.48 -44.11 7.47
N MET A 166 -17.21 -43.66 8.50
CA MET A 166 -16.98 -44.05 9.90
C MET A 166 -17.69 -45.36 10.24
N ASP A 167 -18.91 -45.55 9.76
CA ASP A 167 -19.67 -46.80 9.93
C ASP A 167 -19.11 -47.87 8.98
N ARG A 168 -18.29 -48.78 9.54
CA ARG A 168 -17.75 -49.92 8.79
C ARG A 168 -18.85 -50.96 8.62
N ALA A 169 -19.24 -51.23 7.37
CA ALA A 169 -20.02 -52.43 7.07
C ALA A 169 -19.26 -53.68 7.54
N GLU A 170 -19.92 -54.52 8.35
CA GLU A 170 -19.39 -55.79 8.82
C GLU A 170 -19.41 -56.81 7.68
N GLU A 171 -18.31 -56.90 6.93
CA GLU A 171 -18.14 -57.90 5.89
C GLU A 171 -17.04 -58.88 6.28
N GLY A 172 -17.42 -60.13 6.58
CA GLY A 172 -16.50 -61.22 6.90
C GLY A 172 -15.81 -61.77 5.66
N PHE A 173 -14.69 -61.17 5.26
CA PHE A 173 -13.86 -61.68 4.16
C PHE A 173 -12.50 -62.22 4.64
N PRO A 174 -12.08 -63.42 4.20
CA PRO A 174 -10.74 -63.94 4.50
C PRO A 174 -9.68 -63.10 3.76
N MET A 175 -8.83 -62.41 4.52
CA MET A 175 -7.84 -61.50 3.96
C MET A 175 -6.63 -62.25 3.38
N LYS A 176 -6.31 -61.97 2.11
CA LYS A 176 -5.06 -62.41 1.46
C LYS A 176 -3.88 -61.47 1.71
N CYS A 177 -4.15 -60.25 2.19
CA CYS A 177 -3.13 -59.25 2.51
C CYS A 177 -2.63 -59.46 3.94
N SER A 178 -1.32 -59.27 4.18
CA SER A 178 -0.73 -59.36 5.52
C SER A 178 -1.15 -58.22 6.45
N ARG A 179 -1.77 -57.17 5.91
CA ARG A 179 -2.25 -55.99 6.64
C ARG A 179 -3.71 -55.74 6.28
N ASP A 180 -4.46 -55.21 7.24
CA ASP A 180 -5.80 -54.68 7.01
C ASP A 180 -5.72 -53.38 6.21
N THR A 181 -6.01 -53.46 4.91
CA THR A 181 -5.94 -52.32 3.97
C THR A 181 -7.05 -52.42 2.93
N LYS A 182 -7.73 -51.29 2.68
CA LYS A 182 -8.70 -51.13 1.59
C LYS A 182 -8.09 -50.42 0.37
N ASN A 183 -6.78 -50.21 0.34
CA ASN A 183 -6.12 -49.55 -0.77
C ASN A 183 -6.19 -50.45 -2.03
N PRO A 184 -6.82 -50.01 -3.13
CA PRO A 184 -6.97 -50.83 -4.33
C PRO A 184 -5.61 -51.26 -4.92
N THR A 185 -4.59 -50.41 -4.82
CA THR A 185 -3.24 -50.70 -5.36
C THR A 185 -2.47 -51.79 -4.62
N THR A 186 -2.91 -52.13 -3.41
CA THR A 186 -2.36 -53.23 -2.60
C THR A 186 -3.17 -54.51 -2.73
N VAL A 187 -4.47 -54.39 -3.03
CA VAL A 187 -5.38 -55.53 -3.15
C VAL A 187 -5.31 -56.17 -4.54
N SER A 188 -5.14 -55.37 -5.60
CA SER A 188 -4.99 -55.84 -6.98
C SER A 188 -3.61 -55.53 -7.56
N LEU A 189 -3.11 -56.44 -8.39
CA LEU A 189 -1.92 -56.20 -9.20
C LEU A 189 -2.20 -55.16 -10.30
N ASP A 190 -3.39 -55.24 -10.90
CA ASP A 190 -3.85 -54.29 -11.90
C ASP A 190 -4.14 -52.95 -11.25
N ARG A 191 -3.62 -51.89 -11.88
CA ARG A 191 -3.68 -50.51 -11.38
C ARG A 191 -4.13 -49.59 -12.50
N ASP A 192 -5.13 -48.76 -12.20
CA ASP A 192 -5.52 -47.65 -13.06
C ASP A 192 -4.70 -46.41 -12.68
N TYR A 193 -3.88 -45.94 -13.62
CA TYR A 193 -3.01 -44.80 -13.45
C TYR A 193 -3.63 -43.48 -13.97
N GLY A 194 -4.77 -43.54 -14.66
CA GLY A 194 -5.45 -42.36 -15.21
C GLY A 194 -4.53 -41.50 -16.10
N ASN A 195 -4.45 -40.20 -15.78
CA ASN A 195 -3.66 -39.22 -16.53
C ASN A 195 -2.16 -39.26 -16.21
N TRP A 196 -1.77 -39.86 -15.09
CA TRP A 196 -0.37 -39.93 -14.69
C TRP A 196 0.21 -41.22 -15.23
N LYS A 197 1.25 -41.15 -16.05
CA LYS A 197 1.93 -42.34 -16.56
C LYS A 197 3.42 -42.22 -16.27
N THR A 198 4.02 -43.33 -15.87
CA THR A 198 5.48 -43.40 -15.79
C THR A 198 6.07 -43.47 -17.20
N SER A 199 7.32 -43.04 -17.36
CA SER A 199 8.00 -43.09 -18.66
C SER A 199 8.06 -44.52 -19.24
N SER A 200 8.24 -45.53 -18.39
CA SER A 200 8.22 -46.94 -18.81
C SER A 200 6.86 -47.40 -19.35
N GLN A 201 5.77 -46.96 -18.71
CA GLN A 201 4.42 -47.22 -19.20
C GLN A 201 4.13 -46.47 -20.50
N GLN A 202 4.65 -45.26 -20.69
CA GLN A 202 4.41 -44.54 -21.95
C GLN A 202 5.00 -45.27 -23.16
N VAL A 203 6.13 -45.95 -23.00
CA VAL A 203 6.81 -46.69 -24.09
C VAL A 203 6.30 -48.12 -24.24
N GLY A 204 6.03 -48.82 -23.13
CA GLY A 204 5.67 -50.25 -23.15
C GLY A 204 4.18 -50.58 -23.09
N TYR A 205 3.32 -49.63 -22.70
CA TYR A 205 1.89 -49.89 -22.52
C TYR A 205 1.20 -49.92 -23.89
N GLY A 206 0.59 -51.06 -24.23
CA GLY A 206 -0.06 -51.27 -25.52
C GLY A 206 0.71 -52.18 -26.48
N VAL A 207 1.91 -52.66 -26.10
CA VAL A 207 2.62 -53.70 -26.88
C VAL A 207 1.76 -54.94 -27.09
N ASN A 208 0.97 -55.33 -26.08
CA ASN A 208 0.01 -56.44 -26.20
C ASN A 208 -1.14 -56.19 -27.19
N ARG A 209 -1.35 -54.95 -27.62
CA ARG A 209 -2.32 -54.57 -28.66
C ARG A 209 -1.69 -54.45 -30.04
N ALA A 210 -0.37 -54.60 -30.15
CA ALA A 210 0.29 -54.65 -31.43
C ALA A 210 -0.09 -55.96 -32.16
N GLU A 211 -0.04 -55.94 -33.49
CA GLU A 211 -0.26 -57.14 -34.28
C GLU A 211 0.90 -58.13 -34.05
N HIS A 212 0.60 -59.23 -33.36
CA HIS A 212 1.57 -60.30 -33.13
C HIS A 212 1.33 -61.43 -34.14
N THR A 213 2.30 -61.67 -35.01
CA THR A 213 2.29 -62.80 -35.94
C THR A 213 3.20 -63.92 -35.44
N LYS A 214 2.83 -65.18 -35.73
CA LYS A 214 3.71 -66.32 -35.44
C LYS A 214 4.99 -66.19 -36.27
N PRO A 215 6.17 -66.52 -35.72
CA PRO A 215 7.40 -66.48 -36.48
C PRO A 215 7.36 -67.50 -37.63
N THR A 216 7.96 -67.15 -38.77
CA THR A 216 8.06 -68.00 -39.96
C THR A 216 8.81 -69.31 -39.69
N HIS A 217 9.82 -69.27 -38.82
CA HIS A 217 10.62 -70.44 -38.47
C HIS A 217 10.65 -70.64 -36.96
N ALA A 218 9.78 -71.52 -36.47
CA ALA A 218 9.81 -72.01 -35.09
C ALA A 218 10.33 -73.46 -35.06
N LYS A 219 11.08 -73.81 -34.02
CA LYS A 219 11.46 -75.21 -33.78
C LYS A 219 10.22 -76.01 -33.40
N ILE A 220 9.78 -76.90 -34.29
CA ILE A 220 8.64 -77.78 -34.06
C ILE A 220 9.16 -79.08 -33.43
N PRO A 221 8.68 -79.48 -32.23
CA PRO A 221 9.16 -80.67 -31.54
C PRO A 221 8.52 -81.95 -32.11
N TYR A 222 8.82 -82.27 -33.38
CA TYR A 222 8.22 -83.39 -34.12
C TYR A 222 8.31 -84.72 -33.36
N VAL A 223 9.48 -85.07 -32.82
CA VAL A 223 9.69 -86.31 -32.08
C VAL A 223 8.78 -86.41 -30.86
N LYS A 224 8.64 -85.33 -30.09
CA LYS A 224 7.76 -85.32 -28.91
C LYS A 224 6.29 -85.44 -29.30
N SER A 225 5.88 -84.85 -30.43
CA SER A 225 4.49 -84.90 -30.87
C SER A 225 4.07 -86.21 -31.54
N THR A 226 5.01 -86.95 -32.17
CA THR A 226 4.66 -88.15 -32.95
C THR A 226 5.04 -89.47 -32.28
N PHE A 227 6.14 -89.53 -31.54
CA PHE A 227 6.64 -90.79 -30.97
C PHE A 227 5.96 -91.16 -29.66
N TYR A 228 5.49 -90.19 -28.89
CA TYR A 228 4.90 -90.42 -27.57
C TYR A 228 3.40 -90.11 -27.59
N ARG A 229 2.57 -91.07 -27.14
CA ARG A 229 1.12 -90.91 -26.97
C ARG A 229 0.81 -90.82 -25.47
N SER A 230 -0.07 -89.91 -25.07
CA SER A 230 -0.35 -89.62 -23.65
C SER A 230 -0.99 -90.79 -22.91
N GLN A 231 -1.85 -91.58 -23.58
CA GLN A 231 -2.30 -92.91 -23.16
C GLN A 231 -2.68 -93.73 -24.41
N GLY A 232 -2.38 -95.02 -24.42
CA GLY A 232 -2.67 -95.90 -25.56
C GLY A 232 -3.05 -97.31 -25.12
N VAL A 233 -4.34 -97.58 -25.08
CA VAL A 233 -4.87 -98.95 -25.09
C VAL A 233 -5.75 -99.09 -26.33
N GLY A 234 -5.33 -99.97 -27.24
CA GLY A 234 -6.09 -100.43 -28.41
C GLY A 234 -6.63 -99.33 -29.32
N LEU A 235 -5.86 -98.90 -30.33
CA LEU A 235 -6.45 -98.17 -31.45
C LEU A 235 -7.43 -99.13 -32.15
N PRO A 236 -8.73 -98.81 -32.28
CA PRO A 236 -9.66 -99.66 -33.02
C PRO A 236 -9.19 -99.74 -34.46
N GLY A 237 -9.09 -100.96 -35.00
CA GLY A 237 -8.66 -101.21 -36.37
C GLY A 237 -9.51 -100.44 -37.36
N GLY A 238 -8.99 -99.29 -37.81
CA GLY A 238 -9.56 -98.52 -38.89
C GLY A 238 -9.36 -99.29 -40.20
N ARG A 239 -10.47 -99.48 -40.91
CA ARG A 239 -10.58 -100.15 -42.22
C ARG A 239 -9.57 -99.65 -43.25
#